data_AF-A0A3S4YRA3-F1
#
_entry.id   AF-A0A3S4YRA3-F1
#
_cell.length_a   1.000
_cell.length_b   1.000
_cell.length_c   1.000
_cell.angle_alpha   90.00
_cell.angle_beta   90.00
_cell.angle_gamma   90.00
#
_symmetry.space_group_name_H-M   'P 1'
#
loop_
_entity.id
_entity.type
_entity.pdbx_description
1 polymer ?
#
loop_
_entity_poly.entity_id
_entity_poly.type
_entity_poly.pdbx_seq_one_letter_code
_entity_poly.pdbx_strand_id
1 'polypeptide(L)' 'MNKTLKTVIFLTALAAAFYAGMKFQAHVYDDLCLDLGGGRQPGGYPICVIERNGVN' A
#
# COMPACT_ATOMS: atom_id res chain seq x y z
N MET A 1 -20.66 -28.73 -6.84
CA MET A 1 -19.56 -28.16 -6.01
C MET A 1 -19.97 -28.22 -4.54
N ASN A 2 -19.20 -28.93 -3.71
CA ASN A 2 -19.41 -29.06 -2.26
C ASN A 2 -19.48 -27.66 -1.59
N LYS A 3 -20.40 -27.45 -0.63
CA LYS A 3 -20.48 -26.23 0.18
C LYS A 3 -19.13 -25.83 0.77
N THR A 4 -18.37 -26.78 1.32
CA THR A 4 -17.03 -26.54 1.87
C THR A 4 -16.07 -26.01 0.82
N LEU A 5 -16.08 -26.59 -0.39
CA LEU A 5 -15.23 -26.14 -1.49
C LEU A 5 -15.59 -24.72 -1.95
N LYS A 6 -16.89 -24.38 -1.99
CA LYS A 6 -17.35 -23.01 -2.30
C LYS A 6 -16.85 -22.01 -1.24
N THR A 7 -16.98 -22.36 0.03
CA THR A 7 -16.54 -21.51 1.14
C THR A 7 -15.03 -21.28 1.10
N VAL A 8 -14.24 -22.33 0.84
CA VAL A 8 -12.78 -22.21 0.72
C VAL A 8 -12.41 -21.28 -0.44
N ILE A 9 -12.98 -21.47 -1.62
CA ILE A 9 -12.72 -20.59 -2.78
C ILE A 9 -13.10 -19.14 -2.50
N PHE A 10 -14.23 -18.92 -1.82
CA PHE A 10 -14.67 -17.57 -1.49
C PHE A 10 -13.71 -16.88 -0.51
N LEU A 11 -13.28 -17.59 0.53
CA LEU A 11 -12.34 -17.05 1.52
C LEU A 11 -10.96 -16.77 0.91
N THR A 12 -10.46 -17.66 0.03
CA THR A 12 -9.19 -17.44 -0.64
C THR A 12 -9.26 -16.25 -1.60
N ALA A 13 -10.36 -16.09 -2.34
CA ALA A 13 -10.58 -14.93 -3.20
C ALA A 13 -10.64 -13.63 -2.39
N LEU A 14 -11.33 -13.62 -1.24
CA LEU A 14 -11.38 -12.47 -0.33
C LEU A 14 -9.99 -12.10 0.19
N ALA A 15 -9.22 -13.08 0.66
CA ALA A 15 -7.87 -12.84 1.16
C ALA A 15 -6.95 -12.29 0.06
N ALA A 16 -7.04 -12.83 -1.15
CA ALA A 16 -6.28 -12.35 -2.30
C ALA A 16 -6.66 -10.91 -2.68
N ALA A 17 -7.95 -10.59 -2.73
CA ALA A 17 -8.44 -9.24 -3.02
C ALA A 17 -7.98 -8.23 -1.96
N PHE A 18 -8.07 -8.60 -0.68
CA PHE A 18 -7.59 -7.77 0.42
C PHE A 18 -6.08 -7.51 0.33
N TYR A 19 -5.28 -8.56 0.09
CA TYR A 19 -3.83 -8.44 -0.07
C TYR A 19 -3.45 -7.54 -1.26
N ALA A 20 -4.11 -7.74 -2.40
CA ALA A 20 -3.91 -6.90 -3.59
C ALA A 20 -4.26 -5.44 -3.29
N GLY A 21 -5.37 -5.19 -2.59
CA GLY A 21 -5.78 -3.85 -2.15
C GLY A 21 -4.74 -3.17 -1.25
N MET A 22 -4.21 -3.87 -0.25
CA MET A 22 -3.15 -3.33 0.62
C MET A 22 -1.88 -2.98 -0.18
N LYS A 23 -1.48 -3.82 -1.13
CA LYS A 23 -0.31 -3.56 -1.98
C LYS A 23 -0.54 -2.38 -2.92
N PHE A 24 -1.72 -2.29 -3.51
CA PHE A 24 -2.10 -1.16 -4.36
C PHE A 24 -2.10 0.15 -3.58
N GLN A 25 -2.68 0.16 -2.38
CA GLN A 25 -2.68 1.35 -1.52
C GLN A 25 -1.27 1.80 -1.13
N ALA A 26 -0.37 0.85 -0.84
CA ALA A 26 1.04 1.17 -0.58
C ALA A 26 1.71 1.81 -1.81
N HIS A 27 1.44 1.29 -3.02
CA HIS A 27 1.98 1.89 -4.25
C HIS A 27 1.45 3.30 -4.51
N VAL A 28 0.14 3.53 -4.39
CA VAL A 28 -0.44 4.86 -4.55
C VAL A 28 0.13 5.84 -3.53
N TYR A 29 0.34 5.39 -2.29
CA TYR A 29 0.98 6.20 -1.25
C TYR A 29 2.42 6.58 -1.61
N ASP A 30 3.21 5.63 -2.09
CA ASP A 30 4.60 5.88 -2.50
C ASP A 30 4.68 6.79 -3.73
N ASP A 31 3.75 6.66 -4.67
CA ASP A 31 3.70 7.48 -5.89
C ASP A 31 3.38 8.93 -5.54
N LEU A 32 2.30 9.15 -4.77
CA LEU A 32 1.95 10.47 -4.26
C LEU A 32 3.08 11.08 -3.42
N CYS A 33 3.79 10.26 -2.65
CA CYS A 33 4.95 10.70 -1.88
C CYS A 33 6.04 11.29 -2.77
N LEU A 34 6.42 10.55 -3.82
CA LEU A 34 7.46 10.94 -4.75
C LEU A 34 7.05 12.19 -5.56
N ASP A 35 5.77 12.27 -5.96
CA ASP A 35 5.21 13.45 -6.65
C ASP A 35 5.28 14.72 -5.79
N LEU A 36 5.10 14.59 -4.47
CA LEU A 36 5.22 15.69 -3.52
C LEU A 36 6.68 16.03 -3.18
N GLY A 37 7.66 15.38 -3.82
CA GLY A 37 9.09 15.57 -3.56
C GLY A 37 9.58 14.88 -2.28
N GLY A 38 8.77 13.98 -1.71
CA GLY A 38 9.15 13.18 -0.56
C GLY A 38 10.10 12.06 -0.94
N GLY A 39 10.94 11.66 0.01
CA GLY A 39 11.81 10.50 -0.15
C GLY A 39 11.15 9.24 0.41
N ARG A 40 11.41 8.09 -0.22
CA ARG A 40 11.27 6.81 0.47
C ARG A 40 12.36 6.74 1.54
N GLN A 41 11.96 6.85 2.80
CA GLN A 41 12.84 6.61 3.96
C GLN A 41 14.05 7.56 4.15
N PRO A 42 13.99 8.88 3.88
CA PRO A 42 15.07 9.79 4.25
C PRO A 42 15.15 9.83 5.80
N GLY A 43 16.26 9.37 6.38
CA GLY A 43 16.46 9.34 7.83
C GLY A 43 15.81 8.18 8.61
N GLY A 44 15.24 7.16 7.93
CA GLY A 44 14.76 5.94 8.60
C GLY A 44 13.30 5.94 9.07
N TYR A 45 12.50 6.95 8.69
CA TYR A 45 11.09 7.02 9.08
C TYR A 45 10.22 6.01 8.30
N PRO A 46 9.19 5.40 8.94
CA PRO A 46 8.32 4.41 8.30
C PRO A 46 7.26 5.02 7.37
N ILE A 47 7.26 6.34 7.20
CA ILE A 47 6.30 7.11 6.41
C ILE A 47 7.02 7.99 5.39
N CYS A 48 6.31 8.40 4.35
CA CYS A 48 6.79 9.41 3.42
C CYS A 48 7.05 10.72 4.18
N VAL A 49 8.27 11.24 4.04
CA VAL A 49 8.65 12.54 4.57
C VAL A 49 8.78 13.49 3.39
N ILE A 50 7.91 14.49 3.34
CA ILE A 50 8.03 15.61 2.41
C ILE A 50 8.93 16.64 3.10
N GLU A 51 10.21 16.68 2.72
CA GLU A 51 11.10 17.73 3.21
C GLU A 51 10.66 19.06 2.59
N ARG A 52 9.93 19.86 3.36
CA ARG A 52 9.79 21.29 3.03
C ARG A 52 11.15 21.93 3.26
N ASN A 53 11.96 21.99 2.22
CA ASN A 53 13.07 22.93 2.16
C ASN A 53 12.48 24.30 2.46
N GLY A 54 12.78 24.81 3.65
CA GLY A 54 12.46 26.17 4.03
C GLY A 54 13.04 27.10 2.98
N VAL A 55 12.19 28.01 2.51
CA VAL A 55 12.65 29.26 1.91
C VAL A 55 13.70 29.85 2.84
N ASN A 56 14.95 29.92 2.34
CA ASN A 56 15.85 31.03 2.54
C ASN A 56 16.31 31.47 1.15
#